data_AF-A0A3N2M9F1-F1
#
_entry.id   AF-A0A3N2M9F1-F1
#
_cell.length_a   1.000
_cell.length_b   1.000
_cell.length_c   1.000
_cell.angle_alpha   90.00
_cell.angle_beta   90.00
_cell.angle_gamma   90.00
#
_symmetry.space_group_name_H-M   'P 1'
#
loop_
_entity.id
_entity.type
_entity.pdbx_description
1 polymer ?
#
loop_
_entity_poly.entity_id
_entity_poly.type
_entity_poly.pdbx_seq_one_letter_code
_entity_poly.pdbx_strand_id
1 'polypeptide(L)'
;MANQDLGTATLVTSALKSNCVFMEINGSVRRITLDNLMNVINTGDEMLLRQVAWGVPLKQNQTSQAWGVIGNTGMRAEYESMCGRYLVTPKGLAAKLSPTNSAIYADGTTLDESKGNVMFIGPRLYYVIKQDAASGVDYLWLSQLPIGGHYIGDCHNDEYICIAAYKGSMSGSTLVSRSGVTPTGAKTIEQFWTAAQVNGKDWGLTNYDHRRYMMMLGLGHYGNPNIQTQLGNGVGGEDGWKDVWSAASKLLTGATKSLGDALAKISIANLVNTSDSTIHTTNSSRVNLFGIEDPYGWQYEMIQGVYCGNSENSAQTGQEIFIYEGNRMPTAAELSTHPNGKYRQLARRAVTANSEGYISKMIIGEYFDIFGSAIGGGATSYWGDYEYINNTGQLVLWGGFATYGSLCGLGFANSRNAFSNANANYGSRQT
;
A
#
# COMPACT_ATOMS: atom_id res chain seq x y z
N MET A 1 -48.34 14.24 -13.65
CA MET A 1 -48.53 13.66 -12.30
C MET A 1 -49.73 14.34 -11.70
N ALA A 2 -50.64 13.61 -11.07
CA ALA A 2 -51.70 14.24 -10.28
C ALA A 2 -51.06 15.19 -9.26
N ASN A 3 -51.72 16.31 -8.93
CA ASN A 3 -51.26 17.23 -7.89
C ASN A 3 -51.24 16.47 -6.54
N GLN A 4 -50.12 15.84 -6.23
CA GLN A 4 -49.87 15.23 -4.94
C GLN A 4 -49.43 16.34 -3.98
N ASP A 5 -50.20 16.50 -2.91
CA ASP A 5 -49.82 17.37 -1.81
C ASP A 5 -48.70 16.70 -1.01
N LEU A 6 -47.49 17.25 -1.14
CA LEU A 6 -46.30 16.75 -0.44
C LEU A 6 -46.38 16.97 1.08
N GLY A 7 -47.23 17.89 1.55
CA GLY A 7 -47.42 18.16 2.98
C GLY A 7 -48.21 17.07 3.72
N THR A 8 -48.94 16.23 2.99
CA THR A 8 -49.73 15.11 3.54
C THR A 8 -49.18 13.74 3.16
N ALA A 9 -48.04 13.69 2.45
CA ALA A 9 -47.38 12.45 2.08
C ALA A 9 -46.86 11.70 3.32
N THR A 10 -46.95 10.38 3.29
CA THR A 10 -46.47 9.52 4.38
C THR A 10 -44.96 9.69 4.58
N LEU A 11 -44.57 10.03 5.80
CA LEU A 11 -43.17 10.09 6.20
C LEU A 11 -42.57 8.68 6.25
N VAL A 12 -41.39 8.52 5.69
CA VAL A 12 -40.59 7.30 5.77
C VAL A 12 -39.34 7.56 6.61
N THR A 13 -38.94 6.60 7.44
CA THR A 13 -37.74 6.70 8.30
C THR A 13 -36.51 6.00 7.71
N SER A 14 -36.65 5.33 6.57
CA SER A 14 -35.57 4.64 5.86
C SER A 14 -35.84 4.57 4.35
N ALA A 15 -34.77 4.42 3.57
CA ALA A 15 -34.82 4.28 2.11
C ALA A 15 -33.59 3.53 1.59
N LEU A 16 -33.72 2.86 0.44
CA LEU A 16 -32.62 2.21 -0.27
C LEU A 16 -31.78 3.24 -1.03
N LYS A 17 -30.49 2.98 -1.24
CA LYS A 17 -29.58 3.87 -2.01
C LYS A 17 -30.09 4.21 -3.42
N SER A 18 -30.88 3.33 -4.03
CA SER A 18 -31.49 3.51 -5.34
C SER A 18 -32.77 4.37 -5.33
N ASN A 19 -33.32 4.68 -4.16
CA ASN A 19 -34.45 5.60 -4.04
C ASN A 19 -34.00 7.05 -4.31
N CYS A 20 -34.94 7.88 -4.72
CA CYS A 20 -34.66 9.24 -5.17
C CYS A 20 -35.31 10.31 -4.30
N VAL A 21 -34.64 11.44 -4.20
CA VAL A 21 -35.18 12.69 -3.64
C VAL A 21 -35.46 13.65 -4.80
N PHE A 22 -36.53 14.44 -4.68
CA PHE A 22 -36.79 15.55 -5.60
C PHE A 22 -36.05 16.79 -5.13
N MET A 23 -35.38 17.48 -6.05
CA MET A 23 -34.68 18.73 -5.78
C MET A 23 -34.94 19.75 -6.89
N GLU A 24 -34.93 21.03 -6.55
CA GLU A 24 -35.00 22.10 -7.53
C GLU A 24 -33.59 22.47 -7.99
N ILE A 25 -33.38 22.54 -9.30
CA ILE A 25 -32.14 23.03 -9.93
C ILE A 25 -32.55 23.98 -11.05
N ASN A 26 -32.12 25.25 -10.96
CA ASN A 26 -32.36 26.28 -11.96
C ASN A 26 -33.86 26.44 -12.33
N GLY A 27 -34.74 26.53 -11.33
CA GLY A 27 -36.18 26.71 -11.57
C GLY A 27 -36.89 25.47 -12.09
N SER A 28 -36.24 24.30 -12.10
CA SER A 28 -36.86 23.05 -12.53
C SER A 28 -36.69 21.93 -11.51
N VAL A 29 -37.75 21.15 -11.30
CA VAL A 29 -37.69 19.95 -10.46
C VAL A 29 -36.91 18.83 -11.17
N ARG A 30 -36.00 18.20 -10.45
CA ARG A 30 -35.16 17.07 -10.87
C ARG A 30 -35.25 15.94 -9.84
N ARG A 31 -34.78 14.75 -10.22
CA ARG A 31 -34.62 13.60 -9.31
C ARG A 31 -33.15 13.25 -9.19
N ILE A 32 -32.70 12.98 -7.98
CA ILE A 32 -31.36 12.47 -7.68
C ILE A 32 -31.50 11.23 -6.80
N THR A 33 -30.69 10.19 -7.04
CA THR A 33 -30.65 9.00 -6.16
C THR A 33 -30.04 9.39 -4.82
N LEU A 34 -30.37 8.69 -3.74
CA LEU A 34 -29.75 8.93 -2.43
C LEU A 34 -28.22 8.74 -2.49
N ASP A 35 -27.74 7.77 -3.26
CA ASP A 35 -26.30 7.56 -3.48
C ASP A 35 -25.62 8.77 -4.12
N ASN A 36 -26.23 9.32 -5.18
CA ASN A 36 -25.70 10.52 -5.84
C ASN A 36 -25.88 11.78 -4.99
N LEU A 37 -26.96 11.89 -4.23
CA LEU A 37 -27.20 13.01 -3.33
C LEU A 37 -26.16 13.04 -2.20
N MET A 38 -25.85 11.88 -1.61
CA MET A 38 -24.75 11.76 -0.66
C MET A 38 -23.43 12.18 -1.29
N ASN A 39 -23.14 11.73 -2.52
CA ASN A 39 -21.94 12.17 -3.24
C ASN A 39 -21.90 13.69 -3.45
N VAL A 40 -23.02 14.32 -3.83
CA VAL A 40 -23.14 15.77 -4.05
C VAL A 40 -23.00 16.58 -2.75
N ILE A 41 -23.64 16.14 -1.66
CA ILE A 41 -23.49 16.75 -0.34
C ILE A 41 -22.03 16.64 0.16
N ASN A 42 -21.36 15.53 -0.16
CA ASN A 42 -19.97 15.28 0.22
C ASN A 42 -18.94 15.97 -0.70
N THR A 43 -19.37 16.51 -1.85
CA THR A 43 -18.51 17.25 -2.77
C THR A 43 -18.51 18.74 -2.48
N GLY A 44 -17.57 19.18 -1.65
CA GLY A 44 -17.13 20.59 -1.63
C GLY A 44 -17.04 21.21 -0.25
N ASP A 45 -17.64 20.60 0.77
CA ASP A 45 -17.58 21.12 2.13
C ASP A 45 -16.58 20.32 2.98
N GLU A 46 -15.41 20.92 3.25
CA GLU A 46 -14.41 20.34 4.15
C GLU A 46 -15.01 20.08 5.54
N MET A 47 -15.99 20.89 5.99
CA MET A 47 -16.66 20.65 7.27
C MET A 47 -17.42 19.33 7.27
N LEU A 48 -17.97 18.91 6.13
CA LEU A 48 -18.68 17.65 6.04
C LEU A 48 -17.71 16.46 5.94
N LEU A 49 -16.62 16.59 5.18
CA LEU A 49 -15.54 15.59 5.20
C LEU A 49 -14.98 15.37 6.60
N ARG A 50 -14.83 16.43 7.41
CA ARG A 50 -14.39 16.30 8.81
C ARG A 50 -15.33 15.45 9.67
N GLN A 51 -16.59 15.30 9.29
CA GLN A 51 -17.57 14.45 10.00
C GLN A 51 -17.57 13.01 9.48
N VAL A 52 -17.36 12.79 8.18
CA VAL A 52 -17.52 11.48 7.52
C VAL A 52 -16.22 10.88 6.95
N ALA A 53 -15.08 11.51 7.23
CA ALA A 53 -13.73 11.12 6.81
C ALA A 53 -12.69 11.52 7.87
N TRP A 54 -11.55 10.84 7.87
CA TRP A 54 -10.33 11.35 8.51
C TRP A 54 -9.36 11.78 7.42
N GLY A 55 -8.45 12.70 7.75
CA GLY A 55 -7.55 13.26 6.76
C GLY A 55 -6.17 13.59 7.28
N VAL A 56 -5.24 13.76 6.34
CA VAL A 56 -3.85 14.09 6.60
C VAL A 56 -3.43 15.24 5.67
N PRO A 57 -2.92 16.37 6.19
CA PRO A 57 -2.35 17.41 5.35
C PRO A 57 -1.04 16.93 4.72
N LEU A 58 -0.93 17.04 3.40
CA LEU A 58 0.25 16.65 2.63
C LEU A 58 1.23 17.83 2.57
N LYS A 59 1.96 18.05 3.67
CA LYS A 59 2.88 19.19 3.85
C LYS A 59 4.24 18.99 3.14
N GLN A 60 4.22 18.51 1.91
CA GLN A 60 5.44 18.19 1.12
C GLN A 60 6.31 19.42 0.75
N ASN A 61 5.86 20.64 1.05
CA ASN A 61 6.68 21.85 0.93
C ASN A 61 7.40 22.24 2.25
N GLN A 62 7.31 21.40 3.29
CA GLN A 62 7.93 21.64 4.58
C GLN A 62 8.86 20.47 4.94
N THR A 63 9.93 20.77 5.68
CA THR A 63 10.88 19.75 6.15
C THR A 63 10.31 18.91 7.28
N SER A 64 9.38 19.44 8.09
CA SER A 64 8.78 18.72 9.22
C SER A 64 7.93 17.54 8.74
N GLN A 65 8.10 16.41 9.42
CA GLN A 65 7.35 15.18 9.19
C GLN A 65 6.10 15.07 10.10
N ALA A 66 5.93 15.99 11.05
CA ALA A 66 4.76 16.02 11.93
C ALA A 66 3.56 16.67 11.23
N TRP A 67 2.91 15.93 10.34
CA TRP A 67 1.78 16.44 9.54
C TRP A 67 0.48 16.48 10.34
N GLY A 68 0.27 15.50 11.20
CA GLY A 68 -0.92 15.33 12.03
C GLY A 68 -2.08 14.66 11.30
N VAL A 69 -3.13 14.32 12.05
CA VAL A 69 -4.36 13.74 11.53
C VAL A 69 -5.53 14.64 11.92
N ILE A 70 -6.50 14.80 11.03
CA ILE A 70 -7.70 15.63 11.22
C ILE A 70 -8.98 14.84 10.89
N GLY A 71 -10.14 15.44 11.18
CA GLY A 71 -11.44 14.84 10.88
C GLY A 71 -11.87 13.77 11.89
N ASN A 72 -12.64 12.80 11.43
CA ASN A 72 -13.28 11.79 12.26
C ASN A 72 -12.33 10.63 12.60
N THR A 73 -11.53 10.81 13.65
CA THR A 73 -10.60 9.78 14.15
C THR A 73 -11.30 8.57 14.77
N GLY A 74 -12.58 8.68 15.15
CA GLY A 74 -13.40 7.55 15.60
C GLY A 74 -13.69 6.58 14.45
N MET A 75 -14.10 7.08 13.30
CA MET A 75 -14.31 6.26 12.09
C MET A 75 -13.00 5.64 11.58
N ARG A 76 -11.87 6.34 11.74
CA ARG A 76 -10.55 5.74 11.52
C ARG A 76 -10.34 4.54 12.43
N ALA A 77 -10.55 4.68 13.74
CA ALA A 77 -10.37 3.57 14.69
C ALA A 77 -11.29 2.38 14.37
N GLU A 78 -12.52 2.65 13.94
CA GLU A 78 -13.45 1.63 13.45
C GLU A 78 -12.92 0.93 12.19
N TYR A 79 -12.41 1.69 11.22
CA TYR A 79 -11.81 1.13 9.99
C TYR A 79 -10.65 0.20 10.34
N GLU A 80 -9.75 0.69 11.19
CA GLU A 80 -8.58 -0.03 11.68
C GLU A 80 -8.96 -1.32 12.43
N SER A 81 -10.07 -1.32 13.19
CA SER A 81 -10.56 -2.48 13.93
C SER A 81 -11.08 -3.61 13.04
N MET A 82 -11.49 -3.29 11.80
CA MET A 82 -11.93 -4.27 10.82
C MET A 82 -10.78 -4.90 10.03
N CYS A 83 -9.62 -4.26 10.06
CA CYS A 83 -8.41 -4.76 9.42
C CYS A 83 -7.80 -5.92 10.22
N GLY A 84 -7.13 -6.85 9.53
CA GLY A 84 -6.26 -7.80 10.21
C GLY A 84 -6.04 -9.10 9.47
N ARG A 85 -5.51 -10.10 10.17
CA ARG A 85 -5.10 -11.36 9.56
C ARG A 85 -6.21 -12.40 9.45
N TYR A 86 -6.14 -13.16 8.37
CA TYR A 86 -7.00 -14.29 8.04
C TYR A 86 -6.15 -15.42 7.49
N LEU A 87 -6.57 -16.67 7.70
CA LEU A 87 -6.12 -17.77 6.85
C LEU A 87 -7.05 -17.84 5.63
N VAL A 88 -6.48 -17.73 4.45
CA VAL A 88 -7.19 -17.80 3.16
C VAL A 88 -6.79 -19.06 2.43
N THR A 89 -7.77 -19.91 2.13
CA THR A 89 -7.58 -21.12 1.31
C THR A 89 -7.38 -20.74 -0.16
N PRO A 90 -6.77 -21.59 -1.00
CA PRO A 90 -6.64 -21.33 -2.44
C PRO A 90 -7.97 -21.00 -3.16
N LYS A 91 -9.10 -21.47 -2.62
CA LYS A 91 -10.46 -21.19 -3.14
C LYS A 91 -11.05 -19.84 -2.69
N GLY A 92 -10.31 -19.02 -1.94
CA GLY A 92 -10.76 -17.72 -1.45
C GLY A 92 -11.61 -17.77 -0.18
N LEU A 93 -11.77 -18.93 0.48
CA LEU A 93 -12.42 -18.98 1.80
C LEU A 93 -11.47 -18.42 2.86
N ALA A 94 -11.94 -17.44 3.63
CA ALA A 94 -11.17 -16.73 4.65
C ALA A 94 -11.70 -17.04 6.06
N ALA A 95 -10.78 -17.30 7.00
CA ALA A 95 -11.08 -17.48 8.42
C ALA A 95 -10.25 -16.50 9.25
N LYS A 96 -10.92 -15.67 10.07
CA LYS A 96 -10.28 -14.61 10.86
C LYS A 96 -9.34 -15.20 11.92
N LEU A 97 -8.14 -14.63 12.04
CA LEU A 97 -7.20 -14.94 13.11
C LEU A 97 -7.45 -14.05 14.33
N SER A 98 -6.98 -14.46 15.51
CA SER A 98 -7.16 -13.64 16.71
C SER A 98 -6.48 -12.28 16.57
N PRO A 99 -7.18 -11.17 16.90
CA PRO A 99 -6.65 -9.81 16.82
C PRO A 99 -5.44 -9.55 17.73
N THR A 100 -5.20 -10.42 18.72
CA THR A 100 -4.08 -10.28 19.68
C THR A 100 -3.02 -11.37 19.53
N ASN A 101 -3.30 -12.44 18.79
CA ASN A 101 -2.33 -13.51 18.55
C ASN A 101 -2.66 -14.30 17.28
N SER A 102 -1.95 -14.06 16.19
CA SER A 102 -2.17 -14.74 14.91
C SER A 102 -1.70 -16.20 14.86
N ALA A 103 -1.29 -16.80 15.99
CA ALA A 103 -1.06 -18.26 16.08
C ALA A 103 -2.36 -19.06 16.28
N ILE A 104 -3.48 -18.39 16.51
CA ILE A 104 -4.80 -18.99 16.72
C ILE A 104 -5.86 -18.28 15.87
N TYR A 105 -6.94 -18.99 15.56
CA TYR A 105 -8.13 -18.40 14.98
C TYR A 105 -8.85 -17.50 16.00
N ALA A 106 -9.73 -16.63 15.52
CA ALA A 106 -10.51 -15.73 16.38
C ALA A 106 -11.44 -16.47 17.37
N ASP A 107 -11.81 -17.72 17.06
CA ASP A 107 -12.58 -18.60 17.94
C ASP A 107 -11.74 -19.31 19.03
N GLY A 108 -10.42 -19.08 19.05
CA GLY A 108 -9.49 -19.65 20.01
C GLY A 108 -8.83 -20.97 19.59
N THR A 109 -9.20 -21.55 18.45
CA THR A 109 -8.59 -22.79 17.95
C THR A 109 -7.21 -22.56 17.34
N THR A 110 -6.35 -23.58 17.35
CA THR A 110 -4.98 -23.47 16.80
C THR A 110 -4.99 -23.25 15.29
N LEU A 111 -4.17 -22.31 14.81
CA LEU A 111 -3.97 -22.09 13.38
C LEU A 111 -3.28 -23.28 12.71
N ASP A 112 -3.82 -23.71 11.57
CA ASP A 112 -3.22 -24.70 10.68
C ASP A 112 -2.92 -24.06 9.32
N GLU A 113 -1.69 -23.58 9.16
CA GLU A 113 -1.24 -22.91 7.94
C GLU A 113 -1.08 -23.87 6.74
N SER A 114 -1.19 -25.19 6.92
CA SER A 114 -1.16 -26.12 5.79
C SER A 114 -2.38 -25.97 4.87
N LYS A 115 -3.49 -25.45 5.42
CA LYS A 115 -4.78 -25.27 4.72
C LYS A 115 -4.83 -24.05 3.81
N GLY A 116 -3.86 -23.15 3.88
CA GLY A 116 -3.90 -21.91 3.10
C GLY A 116 -2.70 -21.00 3.34
N ASN A 117 -2.99 -19.71 3.21
CA ASN A 117 -2.03 -18.63 3.30
C ASN A 117 -2.52 -17.60 4.33
N VAL A 118 -1.60 -17.06 5.13
CA VAL A 118 -1.92 -16.00 6.08
C VAL A 118 -1.92 -14.66 5.33
N MET A 119 -3.09 -14.05 5.25
CA MET A 119 -3.34 -12.80 4.51
C MET A 119 -3.82 -11.73 5.47
N PHE A 120 -3.45 -10.50 5.22
CA PHE A 120 -4.15 -9.31 5.69
C PHE A 120 -5.40 -9.10 4.83
N ILE A 121 -6.53 -8.82 5.47
CA ILE A 121 -7.74 -8.32 4.81
C ILE A 121 -8.18 -7.05 5.52
N GLY A 122 -8.45 -6.00 4.75
CA GLY A 122 -9.12 -4.78 5.20
C GLY A 122 -10.35 -4.50 4.34
N PRO A 123 -11.33 -3.72 4.84
CA PRO A 123 -12.39 -3.20 3.98
C PRO A 123 -11.82 -2.35 2.84
N ARG A 124 -12.59 -2.13 1.78
CA ARG A 124 -12.28 -1.11 0.78
C ARG A 124 -12.11 0.26 1.44
N LEU A 125 -11.12 1.01 0.97
CA LEU A 125 -10.82 2.37 1.45
C LEU A 125 -11.16 3.40 0.38
N TYR A 126 -12.12 4.27 0.65
CA TYR A 126 -12.38 5.44 -0.18
C TYR A 126 -11.39 6.55 0.15
N TYR A 127 -10.95 7.27 -0.87
CA TYR A 127 -10.04 8.39 -0.70
C TYR A 127 -10.30 9.52 -1.69
N VAL A 128 -9.96 10.75 -1.29
CA VAL A 128 -9.96 11.91 -2.19
C VAL A 128 -8.85 12.88 -1.79
N ILE A 129 -8.17 13.45 -2.78
CA ILE A 129 -7.25 14.57 -2.55
C ILE A 129 -8.02 15.87 -2.75
N LYS A 130 -8.01 16.75 -1.74
CA LYS A 130 -8.59 18.09 -1.84
C LYS A 130 -7.62 19.14 -1.36
N GLN A 131 -7.46 20.19 -2.13
CA GLN A 131 -6.72 21.37 -1.72
C GLN A 131 -7.59 22.27 -0.86
N ASP A 132 -7.09 22.68 0.30
CA ASP A 132 -7.65 23.81 1.02
C ASP A 132 -7.27 25.09 0.28
N ALA A 133 -8.27 25.81 -0.22
CA ALA A 133 -8.05 27.01 -1.02
C ALA A 133 -7.38 28.14 -0.23
N ALA A 134 -7.54 28.18 1.10
CA ALA A 134 -6.96 29.24 1.94
C ALA A 134 -5.46 29.04 2.17
N SER A 135 -5.04 27.82 2.54
CA SER A 135 -3.63 27.50 2.81
C SER A 135 -2.85 26.97 1.61
N GLY A 136 -3.53 26.55 0.54
CA GLY A 136 -2.93 25.86 -0.61
C GLY A 136 -2.37 24.48 -0.29
N VAL A 137 -2.74 23.90 0.87
CA VAL A 137 -2.30 22.57 1.29
C VAL A 137 -3.27 21.51 0.78
N ASP A 138 -2.73 20.48 0.15
CA ASP A 138 -3.50 19.30 -0.24
C ASP A 138 -3.74 18.39 0.97
N TYR A 139 -4.95 17.85 1.09
CA TYR A 139 -5.34 16.90 2.12
C TYR A 139 -5.69 15.57 1.46
N LEU A 140 -5.10 14.49 1.96
CA LEU A 140 -5.58 13.14 1.72
C LEU A 140 -6.70 12.85 2.71
N TRP A 141 -7.92 12.73 2.21
CA TRP A 141 -9.09 12.29 2.98
C TRP A 141 -9.33 10.81 2.72
N LEU A 142 -9.69 10.09 3.79
CA LEU A 142 -9.86 8.65 3.84
C LEU A 142 -11.21 8.32 4.54
N SER A 143 -11.93 7.34 4.02
CA SER A 143 -13.23 6.95 4.59
C SER A 143 -13.62 5.50 4.28
N GLN A 144 -14.45 4.92 5.15
CA GLN A 144 -15.21 3.69 4.87
C GLN A 144 -16.36 3.93 3.90
N LEU A 145 -16.80 5.18 3.76
CA LEU A 145 -17.96 5.58 2.98
C LEU A 145 -17.53 6.31 1.70
N PRO A 146 -18.36 6.30 0.64
CA PRO A 146 -18.12 7.12 -0.53
C PRO A 146 -18.02 8.61 -0.19
N ILE A 147 -16.89 9.23 -0.56
CA ILE A 147 -16.60 10.65 -0.34
C ILE A 147 -16.31 11.43 -1.64
N GLY A 148 -16.81 10.92 -2.78
CA GLY A 148 -16.73 11.59 -4.07
C GLY A 148 -15.36 11.56 -4.76
N GLY A 149 -14.49 10.62 -4.37
CA GLY A 149 -13.19 10.39 -5.00
C GLY A 149 -13.04 8.96 -5.52
N HIS A 150 -11.88 8.37 -5.24
CA HIS A 150 -11.49 7.03 -5.66
C HIS A 150 -11.64 6.03 -4.52
N TYR A 151 -11.39 4.75 -4.80
CA TYR A 151 -11.27 3.72 -3.76
C TYR A 151 -10.15 2.74 -4.08
N ILE A 152 -9.68 2.03 -3.05
CA ILE A 152 -8.81 0.85 -3.18
C ILE A 152 -9.54 -0.35 -2.59
N GLY A 153 -9.77 -1.36 -3.43
CA GLY A 153 -10.31 -2.68 -3.12
C GLY A 153 -10.03 -3.58 -4.32
N ASP A 154 -9.69 -4.84 -4.08
CA ASP A 154 -9.19 -5.75 -5.12
C ASP A 154 -9.70 -7.19 -4.99
N CYS A 155 -10.46 -7.50 -3.93
CA CYS A 155 -11.04 -8.81 -3.76
C CYS A 155 -12.52 -8.73 -3.33
N HIS A 156 -13.25 -9.81 -3.62
CA HIS A 156 -14.68 -9.93 -3.37
C HIS A 156 -15.48 -8.73 -3.93
N ASN A 157 -15.37 -8.51 -5.26
CA ASN A 157 -16.01 -7.40 -5.97
C ASN A 157 -15.60 -6.01 -5.41
N ASP A 158 -14.30 -5.84 -5.17
CA ASP A 158 -13.69 -4.63 -4.62
C ASP A 158 -14.24 -4.20 -3.25
N GLU A 159 -14.87 -5.09 -2.49
CA GLU A 159 -15.36 -4.78 -1.15
C GLU A 159 -14.25 -4.81 -0.10
N TYR A 160 -13.18 -5.54 -0.38
CA TYR A 160 -12.04 -5.72 0.48
C TYR A 160 -10.74 -5.57 -0.29
N ILE A 161 -9.66 -5.38 0.47
CA ILE A 161 -8.29 -5.50 -0.01
C ILE A 161 -7.64 -6.72 0.62
N CYS A 162 -6.91 -7.52 -0.16
CA CYS A 162 -6.22 -8.72 0.34
C CYS A 162 -4.71 -8.65 0.05
N ILE A 163 -3.87 -8.75 1.09
CA ILE A 163 -2.41 -8.66 0.95
C ILE A 163 -1.80 -9.80 1.76
N ALA A 164 -0.82 -10.55 1.24
CA ALA A 164 -0.11 -11.53 2.06
C ALA A 164 0.48 -10.89 3.34
N ALA A 165 0.21 -11.50 4.49
CA ALA A 165 0.68 -10.99 5.77
C ALA A 165 2.21 -11.08 5.88
N TYR A 166 2.79 -12.15 5.33
CA TYR A 166 4.23 -12.40 5.33
C TYR A 166 4.81 -12.28 3.93
N LYS A 167 6.12 -11.95 3.87
CA LYS A 167 6.91 -12.09 2.64
C LYS A 167 6.81 -13.51 2.11
N GLY A 168 6.75 -13.63 0.79
CA GLY A 168 6.49 -14.90 0.11
C GLY A 168 7.64 -15.89 0.27
N SER A 169 7.28 -17.16 0.42
CA SER A 169 8.20 -18.30 0.42
C SER A 169 7.69 -19.37 -0.53
N MET A 170 8.59 -20.22 -1.05
CA MET A 170 8.19 -21.31 -1.94
C MET A 170 7.83 -22.57 -1.14
N SER A 171 6.65 -23.12 -1.41
CA SER A 171 6.27 -24.48 -1.02
C SER A 171 6.12 -25.31 -2.28
N GLY A 172 7.18 -26.07 -2.62
CA GLY A 172 7.31 -26.66 -3.95
C GLY A 172 7.34 -25.58 -5.03
N SER A 173 6.39 -25.63 -5.97
CA SER A 173 6.23 -24.63 -7.03
C SER A 173 5.30 -23.47 -6.67
N THR A 174 4.69 -23.49 -5.48
CA THR A 174 3.67 -22.52 -5.07
C THR A 174 4.28 -21.42 -4.22
N LEU A 175 3.96 -20.15 -4.52
CA LEU A 175 4.27 -19.04 -3.61
C LEU A 175 3.27 -19.08 -2.46
N VAL A 176 3.75 -19.02 -1.21
CA VAL A 176 2.89 -19.06 -0.02
C VAL A 176 3.25 -17.96 0.97
N SER A 177 2.26 -17.52 1.74
CA SER A 177 2.45 -16.64 2.88
C SER A 177 2.24 -17.43 4.17
N ARG A 178 3.35 -17.86 4.78
CA ARG A 178 3.36 -18.72 5.97
C ARG A 178 4.43 -18.27 6.95
N SER A 179 4.28 -18.63 8.22
CA SER A 179 5.22 -18.34 9.29
C SER A 179 6.29 -19.44 9.44
N GLY A 180 7.38 -19.12 10.12
CA GLY A 180 8.43 -20.08 10.44
C GLY A 180 9.34 -20.46 9.26
N VAL A 181 9.31 -19.68 8.18
CA VAL A 181 10.05 -19.96 6.95
C VAL A 181 10.88 -18.76 6.51
N THR A 182 11.97 -19.03 5.81
CA THR A 182 12.78 -17.99 5.18
C THR A 182 12.10 -17.48 3.90
N PRO A 183 11.93 -16.16 3.71
CA PRO A 183 11.36 -15.63 2.49
C PRO A 183 12.24 -15.95 1.29
N THR A 184 11.62 -16.26 0.16
CA THR A 184 12.33 -16.61 -1.06
C THR A 184 12.86 -15.35 -1.75
N GLY A 185 14.10 -15.41 -2.22
CA GLY A 185 14.67 -14.43 -3.14
C GLY A 185 15.25 -15.09 -4.39
N ALA A 186 16.07 -14.34 -5.13
CA ALA A 186 16.80 -14.81 -6.32
C ALA A 186 15.88 -15.40 -7.41
N LYS A 187 14.71 -14.79 -7.58
CA LYS A 187 13.76 -15.08 -8.66
C LYS A 187 13.38 -13.81 -9.39
N THR A 188 12.99 -13.94 -10.65
CA THR A 188 12.40 -12.83 -11.41
C THR A 188 10.95 -12.59 -10.97
N ILE A 189 10.40 -11.41 -11.28
CA ILE A 189 9.00 -11.11 -10.98
C ILE A 189 8.04 -12.09 -11.68
N GLU A 190 8.35 -12.50 -12.92
CA GLU A 190 7.57 -13.48 -13.67
C GLU A 190 7.56 -14.87 -13.01
N GLN A 191 8.67 -15.27 -12.40
CA GLN A 191 8.75 -16.53 -11.65
C GLN A 191 7.92 -16.47 -10.37
N PHE A 192 7.94 -15.34 -9.65
CA PHE A 192 7.06 -15.14 -8.49
C PHE A 192 5.58 -15.13 -8.90
N TRP A 193 5.23 -14.41 -9.98
CA TRP A 193 3.89 -14.37 -10.53
C TRP A 193 3.38 -15.77 -10.89
N THR A 194 4.20 -16.54 -11.62
CA THR A 194 3.86 -17.92 -12.01
C THR A 194 3.63 -18.80 -10.78
N ALA A 195 4.46 -18.64 -9.74
CA ALA A 195 4.31 -19.38 -8.49
C ALA A 195 3.06 -18.97 -7.69
N ALA A 196 2.67 -17.69 -7.70
CA ALA A 196 1.42 -17.22 -7.08
C ALA A 196 0.20 -17.81 -7.78
N GLN A 197 0.22 -17.83 -9.11
CA GLN A 197 -0.84 -18.39 -9.97
C GLN A 197 -1.09 -19.89 -9.77
N VAL A 198 -0.20 -20.62 -9.09
CA VAL A 198 -0.44 -22.02 -8.69
C VAL A 198 -1.52 -22.12 -7.62
N ASN A 199 -1.70 -21.09 -6.77
CA ASN A 199 -2.83 -21.04 -5.82
C ASN A 199 -4.18 -20.85 -6.54
N GLY A 200 -4.18 -20.24 -7.74
CA GLY A 200 -5.36 -20.02 -8.56
C GLY A 200 -5.21 -18.79 -9.45
N LYS A 201 -6.14 -18.60 -10.40
CA LYS A 201 -6.07 -17.49 -11.37
C LYS A 201 -6.32 -16.12 -10.77
N ASP A 202 -7.04 -16.07 -9.66
CA ASP A 202 -7.31 -14.84 -8.92
C ASP A 202 -6.14 -14.42 -8.03
N TRP A 203 -5.15 -15.28 -7.81
CA TRP A 203 -3.98 -14.98 -6.97
C TRP A 203 -2.92 -14.22 -7.74
N GLY A 204 -2.41 -13.15 -7.16
CA GLY A 204 -1.40 -12.31 -7.80
C GLY A 204 -0.18 -12.08 -6.93
N LEU A 205 0.62 -11.08 -7.31
CA LEU A 205 1.59 -10.44 -6.44
C LEU A 205 0.99 -9.17 -5.85
N THR A 206 1.49 -8.74 -4.69
CA THR A 206 1.21 -7.40 -4.18
C THR A 206 1.41 -6.37 -5.28
N ASN A 207 0.40 -5.53 -5.49
CA ASN A 207 0.37 -4.58 -6.60
C ASN A 207 0.67 -3.15 -6.13
N TYR A 208 0.68 -2.21 -7.08
CA TYR A 208 0.91 -0.79 -6.79
C TYR A 208 -0.13 -0.18 -5.83
N ASP A 209 -1.38 -0.60 -5.94
CA ASP A 209 -2.47 -0.09 -5.11
C ASP A 209 -2.33 -0.57 -3.66
N HIS A 210 -1.77 -1.75 -3.44
CA HIS A 210 -1.45 -2.24 -2.09
C HIS A 210 -0.34 -1.41 -1.45
N ARG A 211 0.59 -0.88 -2.25
CA ARG A 211 1.61 0.05 -1.76
C ARG A 211 1.02 1.41 -1.41
N ARG A 212 0.15 1.96 -2.27
CA ARG A 212 -0.62 3.17 -1.97
C ARG A 212 -1.45 3.00 -0.70
N TYR A 213 -2.16 1.88 -0.59
CA TYR A 213 -2.97 1.53 0.57
C TYR A 213 -2.17 1.47 1.86
N MET A 214 -1.04 0.76 1.89
CA MET A 214 -0.20 0.71 3.10
C MET A 214 0.32 2.10 3.50
N MET A 215 0.70 2.93 2.52
CA MET A 215 1.08 4.33 2.79
C MET A 215 -0.09 5.14 3.36
N MET A 216 -1.30 5.00 2.79
CA MET A 216 -2.50 5.65 3.29
C MET A 216 -2.84 5.22 4.72
N LEU A 217 -2.68 3.95 5.07
CA LEU A 217 -2.86 3.48 6.45
C LEU A 217 -1.83 4.11 7.40
N GLY A 218 -0.55 4.11 7.03
CA GLY A 218 0.52 4.69 7.84
C GLY A 218 0.29 6.19 8.08
N LEU A 219 0.01 6.95 7.01
CA LEU A 219 -0.29 8.38 7.10
C LEU A 219 -1.58 8.65 7.87
N GLY A 220 -2.66 7.95 7.56
CA GLY A 220 -3.96 8.15 8.20
C GLY A 220 -3.94 7.88 9.70
N HIS A 221 -3.07 6.96 10.15
CA HIS A 221 -2.90 6.67 11.57
C HIS A 221 -1.97 7.67 12.27
N TYR A 222 -0.75 7.85 11.76
CA TYR A 222 0.30 8.61 12.44
C TYR A 222 0.34 10.10 12.08
N GLY A 223 -0.23 10.48 10.93
CA GLY A 223 -0.06 11.83 10.39
C GLY A 223 1.41 12.15 10.16
N ASN A 224 2.20 11.15 9.75
CA ASN A 224 3.64 11.29 9.58
C ASN A 224 4.10 10.39 8.42
N PRO A 225 4.76 10.94 7.38
CA PRO A 225 5.22 10.15 6.23
C PRO A 225 6.39 9.22 6.56
N ASN A 226 7.15 9.51 7.63
CA ASN A 226 8.26 8.69 8.08
C ASN A 226 7.77 7.58 9.01
N ILE A 227 7.30 6.50 8.40
CA ILE A 227 6.76 5.35 9.12
C ILE A 227 7.79 4.68 10.03
N GLN A 228 9.09 4.76 9.72
CA GLN A 228 10.12 4.08 10.51
C GLN A 228 10.20 4.62 11.93
N THR A 229 10.11 5.95 12.09
CA THR A 229 10.11 6.60 13.40
C THR A 229 8.85 6.32 14.23
N GLN A 230 7.76 5.96 13.56
CA GLN A 230 6.45 5.74 14.19
C GLN A 230 6.22 4.27 14.54
N LEU A 231 6.46 3.38 13.58
CA LEU A 231 6.13 1.96 13.68
C LEU A 231 7.37 1.09 13.90
N GLY A 232 8.56 1.54 13.52
CA GLY A 232 9.83 0.82 13.74
C GLY A 232 10.75 0.81 12.53
N ASN A 233 12.07 0.68 12.75
CA ASN A 233 13.10 0.84 11.72
C ASN A 233 13.29 -0.40 10.81
N GLY A 234 12.40 -1.39 10.89
CA GLY A 234 12.53 -2.65 10.16
C GLY A 234 13.77 -3.44 10.55
N VAL A 235 14.05 -4.50 9.79
CA VAL A 235 15.16 -5.43 10.07
C VAL A 235 16.52 -4.73 9.95
N GLY A 236 16.65 -3.80 9.00
CA GLY A 236 17.89 -3.04 8.76
C GLY A 236 18.26 -2.01 9.84
N GLY A 237 17.34 -1.67 10.73
CA GLY A 237 17.59 -0.70 11.79
C GLY A 237 17.79 0.73 11.29
N GLU A 238 18.33 1.58 12.15
CA GLU A 238 18.67 2.97 11.85
C GLU A 238 19.99 3.08 11.10
N ASP A 239 20.32 4.28 10.62
CA ASP A 239 21.50 4.62 9.81
C ASP A 239 21.45 4.07 8.38
N GLY A 240 22.38 4.53 7.54
CA GLY A 240 22.46 4.16 6.13
C GLY A 240 22.97 2.75 5.86
N TRP A 241 23.75 2.61 4.79
CA TRP A 241 24.17 1.33 4.26
C TRP A 241 24.93 0.44 5.27
N LYS A 242 24.60 -0.86 5.33
CA LYS A 242 25.27 -1.89 6.17
C LYS A 242 25.28 -3.25 5.49
N ASP A 243 26.40 -3.96 5.53
CA ASP A 243 26.49 -5.32 4.97
C ASP A 243 25.98 -6.39 5.95
N VAL A 244 24.66 -6.50 6.09
CA VAL A 244 24.02 -7.42 7.06
C VAL A 244 23.06 -8.42 6.42
N TRP A 245 23.05 -8.51 5.09
CA TRP A 245 22.11 -9.37 4.36
C TRP A 245 22.29 -10.86 4.68
N SER A 246 23.51 -11.32 4.93
CA SER A 246 23.79 -12.72 5.29
C SER A 246 23.12 -13.15 6.60
N ALA A 247 22.93 -12.21 7.54
CA ALA A 247 22.19 -12.43 8.77
C ALA A 247 20.68 -12.21 8.55
N ALA A 248 20.29 -11.12 7.89
CA ALA A 248 18.90 -10.76 7.65
C ALA A 248 18.15 -11.83 6.83
N SER A 249 18.80 -12.45 5.85
CA SER A 249 18.23 -13.50 5.00
C SER A 249 17.91 -14.80 5.74
N LYS A 250 18.40 -14.99 6.97
CA LYS A 250 18.14 -16.19 7.77
C LYS A 250 16.95 -16.03 8.72
N LEU A 251 16.43 -14.81 8.87
CA LEU A 251 15.25 -14.57 9.69
C LEU A 251 14.05 -15.31 9.12
N LEU A 252 13.12 -15.67 10.01
CA LEU A 252 11.91 -16.39 9.66
C LEU A 252 10.71 -15.43 9.69
N THR A 253 9.76 -15.65 8.79
CA THR A 253 8.47 -14.96 8.77
C THR A 253 7.61 -15.32 9.97
N GLY A 254 6.63 -14.48 10.29
CA GLY A 254 5.69 -14.68 11.38
C GLY A 254 6.26 -14.36 12.76
N ALA A 255 7.30 -13.54 12.81
CA ALA A 255 7.83 -13.00 14.06
C ALA A 255 6.80 -12.14 14.80
N THR A 256 5.90 -11.49 14.07
CA THR A 256 4.86 -10.59 14.61
C THR A 256 3.53 -11.29 14.90
N LYS A 257 3.49 -12.64 14.96
CA LYS A 257 2.27 -13.40 15.28
C LYS A 257 1.67 -12.98 16.62
N SER A 258 2.52 -12.79 17.64
CA SER A 258 2.09 -12.37 18.99
C SER A 258 1.56 -10.94 19.07
N LEU A 259 1.65 -10.16 17.99
CA LEU A 259 1.05 -8.82 17.91
C LEU A 259 -0.36 -8.83 17.33
N GLY A 260 -0.80 -9.96 16.74
CA GLY A 260 -2.09 -10.03 16.08
C GLY A 260 -2.24 -8.97 14.99
N ASP A 261 -3.29 -8.16 15.13
CA ASP A 261 -3.66 -7.08 14.21
C ASP A 261 -3.14 -5.70 14.68
N ALA A 262 -2.31 -5.64 15.73
CA ALA A 262 -1.85 -4.39 16.29
C ALA A 262 -0.88 -3.63 15.36
N LEU A 263 -0.93 -2.30 15.39
CA LEU A 263 0.17 -1.45 14.95
C LEU A 263 1.29 -1.45 16.00
N ALA A 264 2.28 -2.29 15.82
CA ALA A 264 3.34 -2.47 16.80
C ALA A 264 4.63 -3.01 16.18
N LYS A 265 5.68 -3.08 17.00
CA LYS A 265 6.96 -3.70 16.65
C LYS A 265 7.45 -4.64 17.73
N ILE A 266 8.30 -5.57 17.32
CA ILE A 266 9.12 -6.40 18.21
C ILE A 266 10.58 -6.04 17.94
N SER A 267 11.27 -5.53 18.96
CA SER A 267 12.72 -5.29 18.86
C SER A 267 13.45 -6.63 18.66
N ILE A 268 14.46 -6.64 17.79
CA ILE A 268 15.33 -7.80 17.59
C ILE A 268 16.77 -7.43 17.92
N ALA A 269 17.58 -8.44 18.18
CA ALA A 269 19.01 -8.24 18.32
C ALA A 269 19.59 -7.59 17.05
N ASN A 270 20.56 -6.70 17.26
CA ASN A 270 21.30 -6.08 16.18
C ASN A 270 21.93 -7.18 15.31
N LEU A 271 21.72 -7.07 14.01
CA LEU A 271 22.28 -7.99 13.03
C LEU A 271 23.74 -7.62 12.80
N VAL A 272 24.61 -8.61 12.72
CA VAL A 272 26.05 -8.42 12.56
C VAL A 272 26.50 -8.98 11.21
N ASN A 273 27.41 -8.29 10.53
CA ASN A 273 28.09 -8.84 9.37
C ASN A 273 28.93 -10.07 9.78
N THR A 274 28.66 -11.20 9.15
CA THR A 274 29.38 -12.46 9.38
C THR A 274 30.87 -12.42 9.04
N SER A 275 31.32 -11.45 8.23
CA SER A 275 32.69 -11.38 7.71
C SER A 275 33.65 -10.58 8.58
N ASP A 276 33.17 -9.57 9.31
CA ASP A 276 34.03 -8.66 10.10
C ASP A 276 33.53 -8.44 11.55
N SER A 277 32.32 -8.89 11.91
CA SER A 277 31.75 -8.76 13.28
C SER A 277 31.66 -7.34 13.88
N THR A 278 32.15 -6.31 13.18
CA THR A 278 32.18 -4.89 13.59
C THR A 278 30.96 -4.12 13.07
N ILE A 279 30.50 -4.44 11.86
CA ILE A 279 29.32 -3.84 11.24
C ILE A 279 28.08 -4.48 11.84
N HIS A 280 27.28 -3.69 12.54
CA HIS A 280 26.00 -4.12 13.07
C HIS A 280 24.91 -3.08 12.83
N THR A 281 23.67 -3.55 12.75
CA THR A 281 22.50 -2.68 12.78
C THR A 281 22.32 -2.07 14.17
N THR A 282 21.49 -1.03 14.28
CA THR A 282 21.07 -0.45 15.56
C THR A 282 19.54 -0.29 15.54
N ASN A 283 18.86 -0.52 16.65
CA ASN A 283 17.41 -0.35 16.78
C ASN A 283 16.59 -1.15 15.74
N SER A 284 17.08 -2.35 15.39
CA SER A 284 16.38 -3.28 14.50
C SER A 284 15.07 -3.79 15.10
N SER A 285 14.06 -3.97 14.24
CA SER A 285 12.75 -4.44 14.68
C SER A 285 12.02 -5.25 13.59
N ARG A 286 11.09 -6.10 14.04
CA ARG A 286 10.04 -6.70 13.22
C ARG A 286 8.81 -5.83 13.33
N VAL A 287 8.25 -5.43 12.20
CA VAL A 287 7.22 -4.40 12.10
C VAL A 287 5.89 -5.04 11.75
N ASN A 288 4.82 -4.65 12.45
CA ASN A 288 3.46 -5.12 12.18
C ASN A 288 2.56 -3.94 11.79
N LEU A 289 2.21 -3.83 10.50
CA LEU A 289 1.27 -2.84 9.99
C LEU A 289 -0.11 -3.50 9.89
N PHE A 290 -0.87 -3.50 10.99
CA PHE A 290 -2.18 -4.14 11.09
C PHE A 290 -2.21 -5.64 10.75
N GLY A 291 -1.10 -6.35 10.96
CA GLY A 291 -0.94 -7.74 10.54
C GLY A 291 -0.11 -7.93 9.27
N ILE A 292 0.21 -6.88 8.52
CA ILE A 292 1.20 -6.95 7.45
C ILE A 292 2.59 -6.89 8.08
N GLU A 293 3.31 -8.00 8.05
CA GLU A 293 4.67 -8.11 8.59
C GLU A 293 5.69 -7.53 7.60
N ASP A 294 6.61 -6.73 8.15
CA ASP A 294 7.78 -6.16 7.49
C ASP A 294 7.50 -5.65 6.06
N PRO A 295 6.57 -4.69 5.90
CA PRO A 295 6.25 -4.11 4.59
C PRO A 295 7.42 -3.35 3.96
N TYR A 296 8.47 -3.06 4.75
CA TYR A 296 9.71 -2.40 4.38
C TYR A 296 10.90 -2.97 5.17
N GLY A 297 12.12 -2.62 4.75
CA GLY A 297 13.33 -2.76 5.57
C GLY A 297 13.84 -4.17 5.84
N TRP A 298 13.25 -5.21 5.22
CA TRP A 298 13.78 -6.58 5.27
C TRP A 298 14.27 -7.04 3.90
N GLN A 299 13.37 -7.29 2.95
CA GLN A 299 13.67 -7.67 1.57
C GLN A 299 12.88 -6.74 0.65
N TYR A 300 13.46 -6.31 -0.47
CA TYR A 300 12.68 -5.59 -1.47
C TYR A 300 11.54 -6.46 -1.95
N GLU A 301 10.43 -5.83 -2.32
CA GLU A 301 9.32 -6.52 -2.95
C GLU A 301 9.16 -6.08 -4.40
N MET A 302 9.25 -7.06 -5.29
CA MET A 302 8.77 -6.96 -6.65
C MET A 302 7.25 -6.90 -6.60
N ILE A 303 6.67 -5.85 -7.17
CA ILE A 303 5.23 -5.60 -7.19
C ILE A 303 4.68 -5.63 -8.61
N GLN A 304 3.43 -6.06 -8.76
CA GLN A 304 2.69 -5.97 -10.02
C GLN A 304 1.92 -4.65 -10.16
N GLY A 305 1.22 -4.48 -11.27
CA GLY A 305 0.39 -3.30 -11.57
C GLY A 305 1.21 -2.07 -11.98
N VAL A 306 2.54 -2.15 -12.03
CA VAL A 306 3.40 -1.05 -12.45
C VAL A 306 4.70 -1.53 -13.10
N TYR A 307 5.17 -0.80 -14.12
CA TYR A 307 6.57 -0.86 -14.60
C TYR A 307 6.99 0.51 -15.17
N CYS A 308 8.29 0.74 -15.29
CA CYS A 308 8.82 1.98 -15.86
C CYS A 308 9.28 1.79 -17.32
N GLY A 309 9.20 2.85 -18.12
CA GLY A 309 9.76 2.88 -19.47
C GLY A 309 11.28 2.77 -19.45
N ASN A 310 11.85 2.24 -20.54
CA ASN A 310 13.29 2.14 -20.77
C ASN A 310 13.65 3.03 -21.98
N SER A 311 14.56 3.97 -21.79
CA SER A 311 15.04 4.89 -22.84
C SER A 311 15.78 4.21 -24.01
N GLU A 312 16.15 2.94 -23.88
CA GLU A 312 16.71 2.12 -24.97
C GLU A 312 15.62 1.59 -25.91
N ASN A 313 14.35 1.56 -25.48
CA ASN A 313 13.24 1.20 -26.34
C ASN A 313 12.81 2.41 -27.18
N SER A 314 12.76 2.26 -28.50
CA SER A 314 12.45 3.37 -29.42
C SER A 314 11.06 4.00 -29.25
N ALA A 315 10.13 3.29 -28.61
CA ALA A 315 8.77 3.76 -28.32
C ALA A 315 8.61 4.40 -26.93
N GLN A 316 9.69 4.50 -26.16
CA GLN A 316 9.69 4.99 -24.77
C GLN A 316 10.78 6.05 -24.59
N THR A 317 10.63 6.90 -23.57
CA THR A 317 11.61 7.95 -23.22
C THR A 317 12.44 7.57 -22.00
N GLY A 318 12.03 6.56 -21.24
CA GLY A 318 12.64 6.20 -19.97
C GLY A 318 12.10 7.00 -18.78
N GLN A 319 11.15 7.91 -19.00
CA GLN A 319 10.51 8.68 -17.94
C GLN A 319 9.13 8.15 -17.56
N GLU A 320 8.57 7.25 -18.35
CA GLU A 320 7.23 6.73 -18.13
C GLU A 320 7.19 5.86 -16.88
N ILE A 321 6.12 6.01 -16.11
CA ILE A 321 5.64 5.03 -15.14
C ILE A 321 4.29 4.56 -15.67
N PHE A 322 4.23 3.30 -16.10
CA PHE A 322 3.01 2.68 -16.59
C PHE A 322 2.32 1.95 -15.45
N ILE A 323 1.14 2.41 -15.05
CA ILE A 323 0.30 1.78 -14.03
C ILE A 323 -0.86 1.08 -14.75
N TYR A 324 -0.77 -0.24 -14.88
CA TYR A 324 -1.72 -1.03 -15.66
C TYR A 324 -2.76 -1.70 -14.77
N GLU A 325 -3.97 -1.86 -15.28
CA GLU A 325 -5.06 -2.53 -14.55
C GLU A 325 -5.04 -4.06 -14.73
N GLY A 326 -5.58 -4.74 -13.72
CA GLY A 326 -5.87 -6.17 -13.72
C GLY A 326 -4.82 -7.04 -13.04
N ASN A 327 -5.25 -8.24 -12.65
CA ASN A 327 -4.38 -9.27 -12.09
C ASN A 327 -3.60 -9.97 -13.22
N ARG A 328 -2.50 -9.35 -13.66
CA ARG A 328 -1.66 -9.86 -14.77
C ARG A 328 -0.22 -9.33 -14.69
N MET A 329 0.67 -9.94 -15.47
CA MET A 329 1.98 -9.38 -15.82
C MET A 329 1.94 -8.71 -17.20
N PRO A 330 2.77 -7.68 -17.47
CA PRO A 330 2.98 -7.19 -18.83
C PRO A 330 3.69 -8.25 -19.67
N THR A 331 3.38 -8.27 -20.97
CA THR A 331 4.09 -9.07 -21.97
C THR A 331 5.42 -8.41 -22.35
N ALA A 332 6.33 -9.18 -22.95
CA ALA A 332 7.59 -8.65 -23.48
C ALA A 332 7.38 -7.52 -24.50
N ALA A 333 6.30 -7.59 -25.30
CA ALA A 333 5.94 -6.54 -26.25
C ALA A 333 5.53 -5.23 -25.54
N GLU A 334 4.70 -5.33 -24.49
CA GLU A 334 4.30 -4.17 -23.68
C GLU A 334 5.50 -3.51 -22.99
N LEU A 335 6.46 -4.31 -22.49
CA LEU A 335 7.68 -3.79 -21.89
C LEU A 335 8.53 -2.96 -22.87
N SER A 336 8.43 -3.23 -24.18
CA SER A 336 9.11 -2.44 -25.22
C SER A 336 8.32 -1.22 -25.74
N THR A 337 7.05 -1.10 -25.37
CA THR A 337 6.14 -0.08 -25.89
C THR A 337 5.32 0.56 -24.77
N HIS A 338 4.09 0.13 -24.56
CA HIS A 338 3.20 0.56 -23.49
C HIS A 338 2.24 -0.59 -23.14
N PRO A 339 1.51 -0.52 -22.01
CA PRO A 339 0.52 -1.53 -21.70
C PRO A 339 -0.61 -1.53 -22.73
N ASN A 340 -1.17 -2.71 -22.98
CA ASN A 340 -2.44 -2.84 -23.67
C ASN A 340 -3.61 -2.70 -22.67
N GLY A 341 -4.78 -2.27 -23.17
CA GLY A 341 -5.98 -2.10 -22.36
C GLY A 341 -5.97 -0.82 -21.52
N LYS A 342 -6.58 -0.86 -20.33
CA LYS A 342 -6.65 0.28 -19.42
C LYS A 342 -5.36 0.41 -18.62
N TYR A 343 -4.77 1.60 -18.67
CA TYR A 343 -3.61 1.98 -17.86
C TYR A 343 -3.59 3.49 -17.65
N ARG A 344 -2.88 3.93 -16.61
CA ARG A 344 -2.45 5.31 -16.41
C ARG A 344 -0.96 5.44 -16.69
N GLN A 345 -0.56 6.62 -17.14
CA GLN A 345 0.86 6.94 -17.35
C GLN A 345 1.21 8.16 -16.52
N LEU A 346 2.26 8.03 -15.71
CA LEU A 346 2.90 9.14 -15.00
C LEU A 346 4.30 9.37 -15.56
N ALA A 347 4.96 10.41 -15.08
CA ALA A 347 6.37 10.67 -15.36
C ALA A 347 7.19 10.62 -14.07
N ARG A 348 8.22 9.76 -14.02
CA ARG A 348 9.28 9.87 -13.02
C ARG A 348 10.22 11.03 -13.36
N ARG A 349 11.10 11.42 -12.44
CA ARG A 349 12.10 12.46 -12.70
C ARG A 349 12.95 12.12 -13.94
N ALA A 350 13.21 13.14 -14.75
CA ALA A 350 14.10 13.04 -15.90
C ALA A 350 15.54 12.79 -15.44
N VAL A 351 16.13 11.67 -15.90
CA VAL A 351 17.51 11.27 -15.58
C VAL A 351 18.16 10.65 -16.81
N THR A 352 19.49 10.71 -16.88
CA THR A 352 20.30 10.08 -17.95
C THR A 352 21.17 8.93 -17.45
N ALA A 353 21.22 8.73 -16.13
CA ALA A 353 21.97 7.68 -15.46
C ALA A 353 21.30 7.38 -14.10
N ASN A 354 21.95 6.56 -13.28
CA ASN A 354 21.54 6.32 -11.89
C ASN A 354 21.38 7.65 -11.14
N SER A 355 20.21 7.84 -10.53
CA SER A 355 19.90 8.97 -9.66
C SER A 355 19.17 8.46 -8.43
N GLU A 356 19.59 8.92 -7.27
CA GLU A 356 19.06 8.48 -5.99
C GLU A 356 19.02 9.62 -4.98
N GLY A 357 18.15 9.52 -3.98
CA GLY A 357 18.00 10.56 -2.95
C GLY A 357 16.78 10.36 -2.07
N TYR A 358 16.77 11.04 -0.92
CA TYR A 358 15.59 11.13 -0.08
C TYR A 358 14.49 11.91 -0.80
N ILE A 359 13.24 11.49 -0.64
CA ILE A 359 12.10 12.07 -1.33
C ILE A 359 11.69 13.36 -0.62
N SER A 360 11.78 14.49 -1.32
CA SER A 360 11.27 15.78 -0.82
C SER A 360 9.82 16.01 -1.25
N LYS A 361 9.42 15.53 -2.42
CA LYS A 361 8.04 15.61 -2.94
C LYS A 361 7.64 14.30 -3.63
N MET A 362 6.37 13.92 -3.47
CA MET A 362 5.77 12.83 -4.23
C MET A 362 4.90 13.38 -5.37
N ILE A 363 4.51 12.53 -6.31
CA ILE A 363 3.60 12.92 -7.40
C ILE A 363 2.23 13.28 -6.83
N ILE A 364 1.70 12.47 -5.90
CA ILE A 364 0.37 12.58 -5.29
C ILE A 364 -0.74 12.62 -6.35
N GLY A 365 -0.94 13.74 -7.04
CA GLY A 365 -1.98 13.88 -8.06
C GLY A 365 -3.37 13.51 -7.54
N GLU A 366 -4.27 13.17 -8.46
CA GLU A 366 -5.63 12.75 -8.12
C GLU A 366 -5.67 11.38 -7.43
N TYR A 367 -4.70 10.50 -7.75
CA TYR A 367 -4.69 9.10 -7.34
C TYR A 367 -3.81 8.84 -6.12
N PHE A 368 -3.23 9.85 -5.47
CA PHE A 368 -2.25 9.65 -4.40
C PHE A 368 -1.07 8.74 -4.83
N ASP A 369 -0.44 9.07 -5.96
CA ASP A 369 0.69 8.32 -6.51
C ASP A 369 1.98 8.60 -5.73
N ILE A 370 2.62 7.53 -5.27
CA ILE A 370 3.71 7.54 -4.28
C ILE A 370 5.13 7.42 -4.88
N PHE A 371 5.31 7.86 -6.12
CA PHE A 371 6.65 8.03 -6.72
C PHE A 371 7.22 9.42 -6.42
N GLY A 372 8.55 9.54 -6.36
CA GLY A 372 9.22 10.80 -6.05
C GLY A 372 9.20 11.76 -7.24
N SER A 373 8.65 12.97 -7.07
CA SER A 373 8.73 14.06 -8.04
C SER A 373 9.94 14.97 -7.81
N ALA A 374 10.48 14.99 -6.59
CA ALA A 374 11.70 15.69 -6.24
C ALA A 374 12.45 14.96 -5.12
N ILE A 375 13.79 15.11 -5.11
CA ILE A 375 14.66 14.62 -4.05
C ILE A 375 15.24 15.77 -3.23
N GLY A 376 15.58 15.51 -1.98
CA GLY A 376 16.17 16.45 -1.04
C GLY A 376 15.95 16.02 0.42
N GLY A 377 16.76 16.55 1.32
CA GLY A 377 16.67 16.26 2.75
C GLY A 377 17.34 14.95 3.17
N GLY A 378 16.72 14.28 4.14
CA GLY A 378 17.23 13.13 4.87
C GLY A 378 16.12 12.34 5.56
N ALA A 379 16.50 11.26 6.26
CA ALA A 379 15.58 10.35 6.94
C ALA A 379 14.63 11.07 7.92
N THR A 380 15.04 12.21 8.49
CA THR A 380 14.25 12.99 9.47
C THR A 380 13.55 14.21 8.87
N SER A 381 13.43 14.29 7.54
CA SER A 381 12.79 15.42 6.85
C SER A 381 11.90 14.98 5.68
N TYR A 382 10.95 15.83 5.31
CA TYR A 382 10.02 15.60 4.19
C TYR A 382 9.33 14.23 4.30
N TRP A 383 9.58 13.29 3.39
CA TRP A 383 9.00 11.95 3.41
C TRP A 383 9.80 10.94 4.23
N GLY A 384 11.08 11.19 4.49
CA GLY A 384 11.96 10.28 5.23
C GLY A 384 12.42 9.03 4.47
N ASP A 385 11.80 8.75 3.33
CA ASP A 385 12.07 7.57 2.51
C ASP A 385 12.94 7.93 1.29
N TYR A 386 13.62 6.92 0.75
CA TYR A 386 14.56 7.07 -0.36
C TYR A 386 13.95 6.68 -1.71
N GLU A 387 14.58 7.08 -2.80
CA GLU A 387 14.25 6.57 -4.12
C GLU A 387 15.51 6.28 -4.93
N TYR A 388 15.44 5.29 -5.81
CA TYR A 388 16.49 4.97 -6.76
C TYR A 388 15.90 4.81 -8.17
N ILE A 389 16.38 5.57 -9.14
CA ILE A 389 15.87 5.54 -10.52
C ILE A 389 17.02 5.46 -11.52
N ASN A 390 16.74 4.88 -12.68
CA ASN A 390 17.57 4.93 -13.88
C ASN A 390 16.63 4.92 -15.09
N ASN A 391 16.92 5.69 -16.13
CA ASN A 391 16.06 5.80 -17.32
C ASN A 391 15.96 4.52 -18.15
N THR A 392 16.80 3.51 -17.92
CA THR A 392 16.66 2.17 -18.54
C THR A 392 16.02 1.13 -17.64
N GLY A 393 15.83 1.44 -16.36
CA GLY A 393 15.24 0.50 -15.40
C GLY A 393 13.72 0.43 -15.53
N GLN A 394 13.19 -0.80 -15.48
CA GLN A 394 11.77 -1.12 -15.69
C GLN A 394 11.11 -1.80 -14.49
N LEU A 395 11.85 -2.66 -13.77
CA LEU A 395 11.35 -3.36 -12.58
C LEU A 395 11.16 -2.37 -11.44
N VAL A 396 10.00 -2.39 -10.80
CA VAL A 396 9.72 -1.60 -9.60
C VAL A 396 9.86 -2.49 -8.37
N LEU A 397 10.83 -2.15 -7.53
CA LEU A 397 11.07 -2.75 -6.21
C LEU A 397 10.60 -1.78 -5.13
N TRP A 398 9.93 -2.29 -4.09
CA TRP A 398 9.35 -1.44 -3.04
C TRP A 398 9.87 -1.79 -1.64
N GLY A 399 9.94 -0.80 -0.76
CA GLY A 399 10.14 -0.95 0.69
C GLY A 399 11.59 -0.97 1.19
N GLY A 400 12.58 -1.11 0.31
CA GLY A 400 13.96 -1.30 0.73
C GLY A 400 14.23 -2.70 1.31
N PHE A 401 15.51 -2.98 1.59
CA PHE A 401 15.95 -4.21 2.22
C PHE A 401 16.95 -3.91 3.34
N ALA A 402 17.26 -4.92 4.15
CA ALA A 402 17.95 -4.76 5.43
C ALA A 402 19.27 -3.97 5.39
N THR A 403 19.98 -3.95 4.27
CA THR A 403 21.24 -3.21 4.19
C THR A 403 21.04 -1.69 4.13
N TYR A 404 19.84 -1.21 3.81
CA TYR A 404 19.61 0.21 3.57
C TYR A 404 19.22 1.01 4.82
N GLY A 405 18.88 0.33 5.92
CA GLY A 405 18.48 0.95 7.19
C GLY A 405 17.49 2.10 6.99
N SER A 406 17.84 3.31 7.45
CA SER A 406 16.97 4.50 7.42
C SER A 406 16.52 4.98 6.03
N LEU A 407 17.08 4.46 4.94
CA LEU A 407 16.60 4.74 3.59
C LEU A 407 15.28 3.99 3.28
N CYS A 408 14.95 2.95 4.06
CA CYS A 408 13.74 2.13 3.93
C CYS A 408 12.46 2.86 4.33
N GLY A 409 11.32 2.31 3.96
CA GLY A 409 10.02 2.83 4.36
C GLY A 409 8.93 2.49 3.36
N LEU A 410 7.71 2.95 3.62
CA LEU A 410 6.55 2.65 2.78
C LEU A 410 6.58 3.37 1.43
N GLY A 411 7.37 4.45 1.31
CA GLY A 411 7.58 5.24 0.10
C GLY A 411 8.86 4.90 -0.66
N PHE A 412 9.69 3.95 -0.20
CA PHE A 412 10.93 3.62 -0.92
C PHE A 412 10.63 2.82 -2.20
N ALA A 413 10.70 3.51 -3.35
CA ALA A 413 10.70 2.90 -4.69
C ALA A 413 12.12 2.80 -5.29
N ASN A 414 12.42 1.66 -5.92
CA ASN A 414 13.63 1.47 -6.72
C ASN A 414 13.24 0.94 -8.11
N SER A 415 13.51 1.74 -9.14
CA SER A 415 13.19 1.46 -10.54
C SER A 415 14.42 1.44 -11.45
N ARG A 416 15.59 1.06 -10.93
CA ARG A 416 16.86 1.09 -11.69
C ARG A 416 17.17 -0.18 -12.46
N ASN A 417 16.44 -1.26 -12.21
CA ASN A 417 16.79 -2.60 -12.67
C ASN A 417 15.95 -3.02 -13.89
N ALA A 418 16.51 -3.88 -14.74
CA ALA A 418 15.75 -4.55 -15.80
C ALA A 418 14.61 -5.40 -15.22
N PHE A 419 13.52 -5.57 -15.97
CA PHE A 419 12.35 -6.35 -15.56
C PHE A 419 12.68 -7.81 -15.21
N SER A 420 13.70 -8.37 -15.86
CA SER A 420 14.21 -9.73 -15.66
C SER A 420 15.21 -9.88 -14.51
N ASN A 421 15.53 -8.82 -13.77
CA ASN A 421 16.55 -8.90 -12.73
C ASN A 421 16.11 -9.81 -11.56
N ALA A 422 17.04 -10.63 -11.08
CA ALA A 422 16.84 -11.52 -9.94
C ALA A 422 18.01 -11.36 -8.96
N ASN A 423 17.71 -11.16 -7.68
CA ASN A 423 18.73 -11.04 -6.63
C ASN A 423 18.22 -11.66 -5.33
N ALA A 424 19.11 -12.14 -4.48
CA ALA A 424 18.77 -12.74 -3.19
C ALA A 424 17.95 -11.79 -2.31
N ASN A 425 18.21 -10.49 -2.35
CA ASN A 425 17.49 -9.46 -1.60
C ASN A 425 16.20 -8.97 -2.28
N TYR A 426 15.80 -9.56 -3.40
CA TYR A 426 14.54 -9.29 -4.07
C TYR A 426 13.59 -10.46 -3.86
N GLY A 427 12.46 -10.19 -3.22
CA GLY A 427 11.37 -11.14 -3.07
C GLY A 427 10.08 -10.57 -3.60
N SER A 428 8.98 -11.20 -3.22
CA SER A 428 7.63 -10.68 -3.41
C SER A 428 6.73 -11.26 -2.31
N ARG A 429 5.47 -10.86 -2.31
CA ARG A 429 4.41 -11.48 -1.51
C ARG A 429 3.17 -11.54 -2.39
N GLN A 430 2.36 -12.58 -2.22
CA GLN A 430 1.15 -12.75 -3.01
C GLN A 430 0.02 -11.81 -2.56
N THR A 431 -1.06 -11.77 -3.33
CA THR A 431 -2.33 -11.11 -3.01
C THR A 431 -3.48 -12.07 -3.29
#